data_AF-A0A2L2Z2F2-F1
#
_entry.id   AF-A0A2L2Z2F2-F1
#
_cell.length_a   1.000
_cell.length_b   1.000
_cell.length_c   1.000
_cell.angle_alpha   90.00
_cell.angle_beta   90.00
_cell.angle_gamma   90.00
#
_symmetry.space_group_name_H-M   'P 1'
#
loop_
_entity.id
_entity.type
_entity.pdbx_description
1 polymer ?
#
loop_
_entity_poly.entity_id
_entity_poly.type
_entity_poly.pdbx_seq_one_letter_code
_entity_poly.pdbx_strand_id
1 'polypeptide(L)' 'MHFVTQEHPKCPKCGKSVFAAEEMLAAGVKWHKTCFICSLCHKRLDSTYATEHVGELSCKQCYGRKF' A
#
# COMPACT_ATOMS: atom_id res chain seq x y z
N MET A 1 34.09 5.23 5.35
CA MET A 1 33.12 4.12 5.36
C MET A 1 31.77 4.73 4.99
N HIS A 2 31.39 4.70 3.70
CA HIS A 2 30.08 5.21 3.30
C HIS A 2 29.08 4.08 3.55
N PHE A 3 28.43 4.11 4.70
CA PHE A 3 27.26 3.27 4.96
C PHE A 3 26.12 3.86 4.14
N VAL A 4 26.02 3.45 2.87
CA VAL A 4 24.82 3.69 2.05
C VAL A 4 23.68 3.07 2.83
N THR A 5 22.87 3.93 3.44
CA THR A 5 21.72 3.52 4.22
C THR A 5 20.73 3.01 3.18
N GLN A 6 20.64 1.68 3.04
CA GLN A 6 19.75 1.01 2.11
C GLN A 6 18.35 1.66 2.19
N GLU A 7 17.99 2.39 1.13
CA GLU A 7 16.74 3.15 1.07
C GLU A 7 15.57 2.20 0.88
N HIS A 8 15.04 1.71 2.00
CA HIS A 8 13.84 0.91 1.97
C HIS A 8 12.63 1.82 1.77
N PRO A 9 11.77 1.53 0.78
CA PRO A 9 10.54 2.28 0.59
C PRO A 9 9.70 2.15 1.85
N LYS A 10 9.19 3.28 2.35
CA LYS A 10 8.39 3.32 3.57
C LYS A 10 6.93 3.16 3.22
N CYS A 11 6.21 2.32 3.96
CA CYS A 11 4.79 2.17 3.75
C CYS A 11 4.10 3.47 4.18
N PRO A 12 3.31 4.12 3.32
CA PRO A 12 2.60 5.36 3.66
C PRO A 12 1.53 5.16 4.74
N LYS A 13 1.09 3.91 5.01
CA LYS A 13 0.11 3.64 6.07
C LYS A 13 0.69 3.60 7.48
N CYS A 14 1.87 3.02 7.65
CA CYS A 14 2.46 2.76 8.96
C CYS A 14 3.81 3.44 9.17
N GLY A 15 4.40 4.04 8.13
CA GLY A 15 5.71 4.71 8.16
C GLY A 15 6.91 3.78 8.28
N LYS A 16 6.70 2.45 8.32
CA LYS A 16 7.78 1.46 8.47
C LYS A 16 8.38 1.09 7.11
N SER A 17 9.63 0.65 7.14
CA SER A 17 10.33 0.11 5.97
C SER A 17 9.62 -1.12 5.42
N VAL A 18 9.37 -1.12 4.12
CA VAL A 18 8.81 -2.25 3.37
C VAL A 18 9.97 -3.09 2.85
N PHE A 19 10.07 -4.31 3.37
CA PHE A 19 11.07 -5.28 2.95
C PHE A 19 10.55 -6.15 1.81
N ALA A 20 11.45 -6.74 1.02
CA ALA A 20 11.07 -7.57 -0.13
C ALA A 20 10.16 -8.76 0.21
N ALA A 21 10.20 -9.27 1.44
CA ALA A 21 9.31 -10.34 1.90
C ALA A 21 7.83 -9.91 1.99
N GLU A 22 7.57 -8.63 2.30
CA GLU A 22 6.24 -8.08 2.53
C GLU A 22 5.89 -6.93 1.59
N GLU A 23 6.75 -6.67 0.58
CA GLU A 23 6.53 -5.61 -0.38
C GLU A 23 5.37 -5.94 -1.31
N MET A 24 4.43 -5.02 -1.40
CA MET A 24 3.37 -5.02 -2.40
C MET A 24 3.44 -3.71 -3.16
N LEU A 25 3.51 -3.80 -4.47
CA LEU A 25 3.48 -2.64 -5.34
C LEU A 25 2.02 -2.30 -5.65
N ALA A 26 1.65 -1.05 -5.45
CA ALA A 26 0.30 -0.59 -5.69
C ALA A 26 0.26 0.89 -6.01
N ALA A 27 -0.38 1.22 -7.14
CA ALA A 27 -0.44 2.59 -7.66
C ALA A 27 0.95 3.28 -7.71
N GLY A 28 2.02 2.49 -7.90
CA GLY A 28 3.41 2.99 -7.94
C GLY A 28 4.08 3.15 -6.57
N VAL A 29 3.40 2.87 -5.46
CA VAL A 29 3.94 2.95 -4.10
C VAL A 29 4.11 1.55 -3.50
N LYS A 30 5.11 1.35 -2.63
CA LYS A 30 5.29 0.08 -1.91
C LYS A 30 4.55 0.11 -0.57
N TRP A 31 3.76 -0.91 -0.33
CA TRP A 31 2.98 -1.10 0.89
C TRP A 31 3.32 -2.45 1.52
N HIS A 32 3.06 -2.62 2.81
CA HIS A 32 3.08 -3.94 3.42
C HIS A 32 1.83 -4.73 3.04
N LYS A 33 1.96 -6.04 2.84
CA LYS A 33 0.84 -7.00 2.70
C LYS A 33 -0.26 -6.79 3.73
N THR A 34 0.10 -6.46 4.97
CA THR A 34 -0.80 -6.22 6.10
C THR A 34 -1.40 -4.81 6.12
N CYS A 35 -0.65 -3.82 5.65
CA CYS A 35 -1.08 -2.42 5.55
C CYS A 35 -1.88 -2.12 4.28
N PHE A 36 -1.91 -3.06 3.34
CA PHE A 36 -2.64 -2.96 2.10
C PHE A 36 -4.14 -3.18 2.34
N ILE A 37 -4.77 -2.21 2.99
CA ILE A 37 -6.17 -2.25 3.43
C ILE A 37 -6.93 -1.05 2.90
N CYS A 38 -8.17 -1.27 2.50
CA CYS A 38 -9.09 -0.25 2.02
C CYS A 38 -9.34 0.79 3.12
N SER A 39 -9.20 2.08 2.83
CA SER A 39 -9.51 3.15 3.80
C SER A 39 -11.02 3.30 4.08
N LEU A 40 -11.87 2.72 3.24
CA LEU A 40 -13.33 2.77 3.42
C LEU A 40 -13.87 1.63 4.27
N CYS A 41 -13.43 0.39 4.02
CA CYS A 41 -13.93 -0.80 4.72
C CYS A 41 -12.88 -1.51 5.57
N HIS A 42 -11.65 -1.03 5.58
CA HIS A 42 -10.50 -1.57 6.31
C HIS A 42 -10.19 -3.04 5.96
N LYS A 43 -10.80 -3.55 4.88
CA LYS A 43 -10.56 -4.90 4.38
C LYS A 43 -9.23 -4.96 3.65
N ARG A 44 -8.51 -6.06 3.84
CA ARG A 44 -7.29 -6.37 3.10
C ARG A 44 -7.60 -6.39 1.61
N LEU A 45 -6.78 -5.68 0.86
CA LEU A 45 -6.79 -5.61 -0.57
C LEU A 45 -5.77 -6.59 -1.10
N ASP A 46 -6.09 -7.19 -2.23
CA ASP A 46 -5.11 -7.93 -3.01
C ASP A 46 -4.44 -6.97 -3.98
N SER A 47 -3.16 -7.17 -4.28
CA SER A 47 -2.36 -6.32 -5.18
C SER A 47 -3.05 -6.05 -6.52
N THR A 48 -3.93 -6.97 -6.95
CA THR A 48 -4.67 -6.91 -8.21
C THR A 48 -5.93 -6.02 -8.16
N TYR A 49 -6.47 -5.71 -6.97
CA TYR A 49 -7.80 -5.11 -6.79
C TYR A 49 -7.83 -3.83 -5.96
N ALA A 50 -6.66 -3.29 -5.64
CA ALA A 50 -6.57 -1.99 -4.99
C ALA A 50 -6.61 -0.87 -6.03
N THR A 51 -7.41 0.15 -5.71
CA THR A 51 -7.55 1.35 -6.51
C THR A 51 -7.15 2.51 -5.63
N GLU A 52 -6.09 3.23 -6.01
CA GLU A 52 -5.75 4.48 -5.35
C GLU A 52 -6.59 5.59 -5.99
N HIS A 53 -7.25 6.38 -5.16
CA HIS A 53 -7.97 7.56 -5.61
C HIS A 53 -7.64 8.72 -4.67
N VAL A 54 -6.98 9.76 -5.18
CA VAL A 54 -6.60 10.99 -4.43
C VAL A 54 -5.79 10.67 -3.16
N GLY A 55 -4.85 9.72 -3.23
CA GLY A 55 -4.03 9.31 -2.08
C GLY A 55 -4.74 8.39 -1.07
N GLU A 56 -5.99 7.99 -1.33
CA GLU A 56 -6.70 7.00 -0.53
C GLU A 56 -6.79 5.66 -1.26
N LEU A 57 -6.27 4.61 -0.62
CA LEU A 57 -6.35 3.24 -1.11
C LEU A 57 -7.76 2.67 -0.87
N SER A 58 -8.47 2.31 -1.94
CA SER A 58 -9.84 1.79 -1.90
C SER A 58 -9.93 0.41 -2.58
N CYS A 59 -10.85 -0.46 -2.15
CA CYS A 59 -11.15 -1.69 -2.91
C CYS A 59 -12.02 -1.37 -4.11
N LYS A 60 -11.91 -2.15 -5.19
CA LYS A 60 -12.87 -2.09 -6.32
C LYS A 60 -14.33 -2.05 -5.87
N GLN A 61 -14.68 -2.77 -4.80
CA GLN A 61 -16.06 -2.84 -4.30
C GLN A 61 -16.52 -1.55 -3.62
N CYS A 62 -15.68 -0.92 -2.79
CA CYS A 62 -16.00 0.37 -2.20
C CYS A 62 -15.87 1.48 -3.24
N TYR A 63 -14.92 1.36 -4.17
CA TYR A 63 -14.76 2.26 -5.30
C TYR A 63 -16.03 2.30 -6.16
N GLY A 64 -16.50 1.16 -6.66
CA GLY A 64 -17.74 1.07 -7.46
C GLY A 64 -19.05 1.18 -6.66
N ARG A 65 -18.98 1.32 -5.33
CA ARG A 65 -20.14 1.71 -4.50
C ARG A 65 -20.16 3.23 -4.27
N LYS A 66 -18.99 3.88 -4.36
CA LYS A 66 -18.81 5.33 -4.14
C LYS A 66 -18.84 6.13 -5.46
N PHE A 67 -18.66 5.46 -6.60
CA PHE A 67 -18.78 5.95 -7.97
C PHE A 67 -19.69 5.01 -8.77
#